data_AF-A0A6B2K0M7-F1
#
_entry.id   AF-A0A6B2K0M7-F1
#
_cell.length_a   1.000
_cell.length_b   1.000
_cell.length_c   1.000
_cell.angle_alpha   90.00
_cell.angle_beta   90.00
_cell.angle_gamma   90.00
#
_symmetry.space_group_name_H-M   'P 1'
#
loop_
_entity.id
_entity.type
_entity.pdbx_description
1 polymer ?
#
loop_
_entity_poly.entity_id
_entity_poly.type
_entity_poly.pdbx_seq_one_letter_code
_entity_poly.pdbx_strand_id
1 'polypeptide(L)'
;MSVRPLRPARWASAPILTLPALALLAACSGGGAAGGGGSPGDPATGPDGAESYTLDLEGKEERVDDIGTVYDEVYGGKPMPGALAPTTGTATFNGAVSFGSQVKDPDLVAALAVTVDFGTAGVTGSMWDFHDRAGHVAGGSVALTGEVPEESPSSVVLGGQGLLDWGPEQIYLRIDMTGDLYGAKADWLYGQGVATLTTDGVEETYTATLGGDNDRVD
;
A
#
# COMPACT_ATOMS: atom_id res chain seq x y z
N MET A 1 0.18 58.20 38.33
CA MET A 1 -0.71 57.41 39.20
C MET A 1 -0.27 55.96 39.13
N SER A 2 -0.04 55.35 40.29
CA SER A 2 0.76 54.13 40.46
C SER A 2 -0.07 52.86 40.25
N VAL A 3 0.44 51.95 39.42
CA VAL A 3 -0.13 50.65 39.07
C VAL A 3 0.31 49.63 40.13
N ARG A 4 -0.63 48.95 40.78
CA ARG A 4 -0.34 47.80 41.67
C ARG A 4 -0.58 46.49 40.92
N PRO A 5 0.42 45.59 40.80
CA PRO A 5 0.22 44.27 40.22
C PRO A 5 -0.36 43.26 41.23
N LEU A 6 -1.27 42.42 40.75
CA LEU A 6 -1.87 41.29 41.47
C LEU A 6 -0.85 40.15 41.61
N ARG A 7 -0.80 39.54 42.79
CA ARG A 7 0.11 38.44 43.14
C ARG A 7 -0.39 37.09 42.59
N PRO A 8 0.50 36.18 42.17
CA PRO A 8 0.13 34.85 41.69
C PRO A 8 -0.23 33.86 42.81
N ALA A 9 -1.16 32.96 42.50
CA ALA A 9 -1.61 31.86 43.35
C ALA A 9 -0.51 30.79 43.50
N ARG A 10 -0.29 30.34 44.74
CA ARG A 10 0.65 29.25 45.08
C ARG A 10 -0.04 27.90 44.86
N TRP A 11 0.51 27.10 43.96
CA TRP A 11 0.18 25.68 43.82
C TRP A 11 1.07 24.87 44.76
N ALA A 12 0.45 24.03 45.59
CA ALA A 12 1.16 23.13 46.49
C ALA A 12 1.32 21.77 45.81
N SER A 13 2.57 21.33 45.68
CA SER A 13 2.95 19.99 45.24
C SER A 13 2.78 19.00 46.38
N ALA A 14 2.24 17.81 46.08
CA ALA A 14 2.43 16.61 46.89
C ALA A 14 2.81 15.44 45.96
N PRO A 15 3.85 14.65 46.28
CA PRO A 15 4.29 13.52 45.47
C PRO A 15 3.50 12.27 45.88
N ILE A 16 3.06 11.47 44.91
CA ILE A 16 2.59 10.11 45.17
C ILE A 16 3.43 9.15 44.34
N LEU A 17 4.26 8.42 45.08
CA LEU A 17 5.18 7.39 44.64
C LEU A 17 4.52 6.06 45.04
N THR A 18 3.99 5.30 44.09
CA THR A 18 3.55 3.91 44.33
C THR A 18 3.81 3.06 43.09
N LEU A 19 4.88 2.27 43.17
CA LEU A 19 5.06 1.00 42.45
C LEU A 19 4.68 -0.13 43.43
N PRO A 20 4.02 -1.20 42.93
CA PRO A 20 4.70 -2.49 43.07
C PRO A 20 4.52 -3.44 41.87
N ALA A 21 5.62 -4.15 41.62
CA ALA A 21 5.76 -5.60 41.41
C ALA A 21 5.06 -6.31 40.22
N LEU A 22 5.95 -6.78 39.32
CA LEU A 22 5.99 -8.08 38.65
C LEU A 22 4.88 -9.09 38.97
N ALA A 23 4.27 -9.62 37.90
CA ALA A 23 3.97 -11.05 37.79
C ALA A 23 4.28 -11.52 36.36
N LEU A 24 5.29 -12.40 36.25
CA LEU A 24 5.52 -13.24 35.09
C LEU A 24 4.34 -14.20 34.91
N LEU A 25 3.85 -14.36 33.68
CA LEU A 25 3.29 -15.62 33.21
C LEU A 25 3.82 -15.91 31.82
N ALA A 26 4.72 -16.89 31.79
CA ALA A 26 5.07 -17.64 30.60
C ALA A 26 3.85 -18.43 30.13
N ALA A 27 3.50 -18.29 28.85
CA ALA A 27 2.74 -19.28 28.11
C ALA A 27 3.61 -19.71 26.91
N CYS A 28 4.48 -20.69 27.17
CA CYS A 28 4.94 -21.60 26.14
C CYS A 28 3.80 -22.57 25.82
N SER A 29 3.22 -22.45 24.63
CA SER A 29 2.78 -23.59 23.82
C SER A 29 3.03 -23.18 22.37
N GLY A 30 3.97 -23.74 21.61
CA GLY A 30 4.37 -25.14 21.62
C GLY A 30 3.37 -25.94 20.78
N GLY A 31 3.37 -25.68 19.47
CA GLY A 31 2.59 -26.41 18.47
C GLY A 31 3.27 -26.30 17.12
N GLY A 32 4.37 -27.05 16.95
CA GLY A 32 5.04 -27.21 15.67
C GLY A 32 4.20 -28.05 14.71
N ALA A 33 4.20 -27.67 13.45
CA ALA A 33 3.96 -28.56 12.33
C ALA A 33 4.90 -28.13 11.19
N ALA A 34 5.68 -29.12 10.76
CA ALA A 34 6.37 -29.30 9.48
C ALA A 34 6.43 -28.09 8.53
N GLY A 35 7.60 -27.65 8.08
CA GLY A 35 8.58 -28.54 7.47
C GLY A 35 8.12 -29.04 6.10
N GLY A 36 7.74 -28.13 5.20
CA GLY A 36 7.97 -28.26 3.76
C GLY A 36 8.87 -27.09 3.39
N GLY A 37 10.10 -27.27 2.94
CA GLY A 37 10.37 -28.03 1.72
C GLY A 37 9.90 -27.25 0.49
N GLY A 38 9.74 -25.93 0.56
CA GLY A 38 9.59 -25.09 -0.62
C GLY A 38 10.86 -25.18 -1.45
N SER A 39 10.75 -25.72 -2.66
CA SER A 39 11.82 -25.64 -3.64
C SER A 39 12.17 -24.16 -3.86
N PRO A 40 13.44 -23.81 -4.12
CA PRO A 40 13.76 -22.49 -4.65
C PRO A 40 13.08 -22.37 -6.02
N GLY A 41 11.91 -21.72 -6.07
CA GLY A 41 11.12 -21.60 -7.30
C GLY A 41 9.62 -21.32 -7.14
N ASP A 42 9.02 -21.42 -5.95
CA ASP A 42 7.60 -21.08 -5.80
C ASP A 42 7.43 -19.57 -5.53
N PRO A 43 6.66 -18.83 -6.37
CA PRO A 43 6.37 -17.42 -6.13
C PRO A 43 5.57 -17.26 -4.83
N ALA A 44 5.82 -16.15 -4.12
CA ALA A 44 5.11 -15.84 -2.88
C ALA A 44 3.60 -15.79 -3.13
N THR A 45 2.84 -16.68 -2.48
CA THR A 45 1.38 -16.64 -2.48
C THR A 45 0.92 -15.36 -1.79
N GLY A 46 0.10 -14.57 -2.50
CA GLY A 46 -0.54 -13.37 -1.97
C GLY A 46 -1.45 -13.65 -0.76
N PRO A 47 -2.07 -12.62 -0.17
CA PRO A 47 -2.99 -12.79 0.97
C PRO A 47 -4.12 -13.77 0.65
N ASP A 48 -4.60 -14.51 1.67
CA ASP A 48 -5.70 -15.48 1.54
C ASP A 48 -6.93 -14.81 0.89
N GLY A 49 -7.22 -15.18 -0.35
CA GLY A 49 -8.26 -14.56 -1.19
C GLY A 49 -7.74 -13.97 -2.51
N ALA A 50 -6.43 -13.80 -2.67
CA ALA A 50 -5.82 -13.50 -3.96
C ALA A 50 -5.79 -14.79 -4.80
N GLU A 51 -6.63 -14.87 -5.82
CA GLU A 51 -6.55 -15.96 -6.80
C GLU A 51 -5.16 -15.93 -7.45
N SER A 52 -4.38 -16.98 -7.20
CA SER A 52 -3.06 -17.17 -7.80
C SER A 52 -3.27 -17.58 -9.26
N TYR A 53 -3.40 -16.58 -10.12
CA TYR A 53 -3.32 -16.80 -11.56
C TYR A 53 -1.84 -16.89 -11.96
N THR A 54 -1.44 -18.00 -12.56
CA THR A 54 -0.15 -18.10 -13.25
C THR A 54 -0.29 -17.34 -14.56
N LEU A 55 0.03 -16.03 -14.57
CA LEU A 55 -0.01 -15.21 -15.78
C LEU A 55 1.24 -15.47 -16.62
N ASP A 56 1.08 -15.78 -17.91
CA ASP A 56 2.17 -15.71 -18.87
C ASP A 56 2.37 -14.27 -19.38
N LEU A 57 3.23 -14.04 -20.38
CA LEU A 57 3.47 -12.70 -20.97
C LEU A 57 2.20 -11.99 -21.45
N GLU A 58 1.16 -12.73 -21.85
CA GLU A 58 -0.19 -12.24 -22.19
C GLU A 58 -0.83 -11.55 -20.98
N GLY A 59 -0.57 -12.05 -19.78
CA GLY A 59 -1.03 -11.46 -18.53
C GLY A 59 -0.30 -10.19 -18.10
N LYS A 60 0.97 -10.01 -18.51
CA LYS A 60 1.68 -8.74 -18.32
C LYS A 60 1.09 -7.67 -19.24
N GLU A 61 0.85 -8.02 -20.50
CA GLU A 61 0.16 -7.13 -21.45
C GLU A 61 -1.25 -6.80 -20.94
N GLU A 62 -1.99 -7.79 -20.43
CA GLU A 62 -3.29 -7.60 -19.77
C GLU A 62 -3.20 -6.61 -18.60
N ARG A 63 -2.21 -6.71 -17.70
CA ARG A 63 -2.06 -5.76 -16.58
C ARG A 63 -1.66 -4.34 -17.00
N VAL A 64 -0.85 -4.21 -18.05
CA VAL A 64 -0.52 -2.90 -18.62
C VAL A 64 -1.74 -2.32 -19.32
N ASP A 65 -2.53 -3.16 -20.01
CA ASP A 65 -3.81 -2.81 -20.60
C ASP A 65 -4.88 -2.52 -19.54
N ASP A 66 -4.83 -3.13 -18.36
CA ASP A 66 -5.73 -2.83 -17.23
C ASP A 66 -5.44 -1.44 -16.66
N ILE A 67 -4.16 -1.12 -16.43
CA ILE A 67 -3.75 0.25 -16.09
C ILE A 67 -4.14 1.21 -17.22
N GLY A 68 -3.97 0.80 -18.48
CA GLY A 68 -4.36 1.56 -19.66
C GLY A 68 -5.87 1.76 -19.78
N THR A 69 -6.67 0.78 -19.40
CA THR A 69 -8.14 0.80 -19.43
C THR A 69 -8.67 1.67 -18.30
N VAL A 70 -8.17 1.49 -17.08
CA VAL A 70 -8.46 2.40 -15.96
C VAL A 70 -8.02 3.81 -16.31
N TYR A 71 -6.83 3.97 -16.90
CA TYR A 71 -6.36 5.25 -17.40
C TYR A 71 -7.34 5.84 -18.40
N ASP A 72 -7.75 5.11 -19.45
CA ASP A 72 -8.66 5.59 -20.49
C ASP A 72 -10.07 5.89 -19.98
N GLU A 73 -10.60 5.11 -19.02
CA GLU A 73 -11.88 5.37 -18.35
C GLU A 73 -11.81 6.60 -17.44
N VAL A 74 -10.66 6.82 -16.80
CA VAL A 74 -10.35 7.99 -15.98
C VAL A 74 -9.89 9.17 -16.84
N TYR A 75 -9.45 8.95 -18.08
CA TYR A 75 -8.87 9.96 -18.96
C TYR A 75 -9.96 10.90 -19.47
N GLY A 76 -10.09 12.04 -18.80
CA GLY A 76 -11.17 13.00 -18.99
C GLY A 76 -12.26 12.92 -17.91
N GLY A 77 -12.23 11.88 -17.08
CA GLY A 77 -12.91 11.81 -15.80
C GLY A 77 -12.32 12.81 -14.80
N LYS A 78 -13.16 13.29 -13.88
CA LYS A 78 -12.69 14.07 -12.73
C LYS A 78 -12.61 13.14 -11.53
N PRO A 79 -11.62 13.32 -10.64
CA PRO A 79 -11.66 12.73 -9.32
C PRO A 79 -13.03 12.93 -8.69
N MET A 80 -13.50 11.92 -7.95
CA MET A 80 -14.69 12.02 -7.13
C MET A 80 -14.60 13.30 -6.28
N PRO A 81 -15.62 14.17 -6.29
CA PRO A 81 -15.65 15.29 -5.37
C PRO A 81 -15.61 14.78 -3.93
N GLY A 82 -14.73 15.33 -3.09
CA GLY A 82 -14.61 14.87 -1.68
C GLY A 82 -15.93 14.89 -0.89
N ALA A 83 -16.88 15.76 -1.23
CA ALA A 83 -18.22 15.78 -0.62
C ALA A 83 -19.08 14.53 -0.93
N LEU A 84 -18.69 13.74 -1.93
CA LEU A 84 -19.33 12.48 -2.32
C LEU A 84 -18.52 11.26 -1.89
N ALA A 85 -17.34 11.45 -1.27
CA ALA A 85 -16.54 10.36 -0.75
C ALA A 85 -17.32 9.54 0.28
N PRO A 86 -17.26 8.21 0.21
CA PRO A 86 -17.82 7.37 1.26
C PRO A 86 -17.19 7.72 2.61
N THR A 87 -18.01 7.75 3.67
CA THR A 87 -17.57 8.03 5.05
C THR A 87 -17.66 6.80 5.95
N THR A 88 -18.11 5.67 5.40
CA THR A 88 -18.26 4.39 6.11
C THR A 88 -18.10 3.22 5.14
N GLY A 89 -17.83 2.04 5.67
CA GLY A 89 -17.66 0.82 4.90
C GLY A 89 -16.25 0.67 4.34
N THR A 90 -16.06 -0.40 3.57
CA THR A 90 -14.78 -0.74 2.95
C THR A 90 -14.92 -0.83 1.43
N ALA A 91 -13.83 -0.58 0.72
CA ALA A 91 -13.69 -0.88 -0.71
C ALA A 91 -12.32 -1.52 -0.95
N THR A 92 -12.25 -2.50 -1.84
CA THR A 92 -11.00 -3.15 -2.25
C THR A 92 -10.82 -2.91 -3.73
N PHE A 93 -9.68 -2.31 -4.08
CA PHE A 93 -9.28 -1.99 -5.43
C PHE A 93 -8.22 -2.99 -5.86
N ASN A 94 -8.55 -3.83 -6.84
CA ASN A 94 -7.61 -4.77 -7.44
C ASN A 94 -7.08 -4.16 -8.74
N GLY A 95 -5.84 -4.45 -9.11
CA GLY A 95 -5.26 -3.93 -10.33
C GLY A 95 -3.76 -4.09 -10.37
N ALA A 96 -3.06 -3.06 -10.82
CA ALA A 96 -1.62 -3.12 -11.01
C ALA A 96 -0.91 -1.79 -10.71
N VAL A 97 0.40 -1.91 -10.47
CA VAL A 97 1.33 -0.78 -10.41
C VAL A 97 2.39 -0.96 -11.50
N SER A 98 2.70 0.13 -12.19
CA SER A 98 3.78 0.21 -13.16
C SER A 98 4.86 1.17 -12.69
N PHE A 99 6.12 0.83 -12.95
CA PHE A 99 7.29 1.63 -12.61
C PHE A 99 8.03 1.97 -13.90
N GLY A 100 8.17 3.25 -14.21
CA GLY A 100 8.79 3.69 -15.46
C GLY A 100 8.53 5.16 -15.77
N SER A 101 9.09 5.65 -16.89
CA SER A 101 8.98 7.08 -17.23
C SER A 101 7.61 7.48 -17.82
N GLN A 102 6.89 6.57 -18.49
CA GLN A 102 5.52 6.75 -19.03
C GLN A 102 4.84 5.38 -19.22
N VAL A 103 3.52 5.31 -18.98
CA VAL A 103 2.67 4.09 -18.95
C VAL A 103 2.83 3.14 -20.15
N LYS A 104 3.28 3.63 -21.31
CA LYS A 104 3.38 2.82 -22.54
C LYS A 104 4.51 1.79 -22.57
N ASP A 105 5.53 1.92 -21.72
CA ASP A 105 6.65 0.99 -21.66
C ASP A 105 7.27 0.96 -20.24
N PRO A 106 6.60 0.34 -19.24
CA PRO A 106 7.16 0.26 -17.90
C PRO A 106 8.32 -0.73 -17.82
N ASP A 107 9.32 -0.39 -16.99
CA ASP A 107 10.49 -1.24 -16.74
C ASP A 107 10.15 -2.39 -15.78
N LEU A 108 9.22 -2.14 -14.85
CA LEU A 108 8.72 -3.08 -13.86
C LEU A 108 7.20 -2.91 -13.71
N VAL A 109 6.48 -4.00 -13.50
CA VAL A 109 5.05 -3.99 -13.13
C VAL A 109 4.78 -4.97 -12.00
N ALA A 110 3.70 -4.76 -11.24
CA ALA A 110 3.26 -5.65 -10.16
C ALA A 110 1.73 -5.71 -10.08
N ALA A 111 1.19 -6.82 -9.60
CA ALA A 111 -0.20 -6.89 -9.16
C ALA A 111 -0.39 -6.03 -7.90
N LEU A 112 -1.58 -5.50 -7.72
CA LEU A 112 -1.96 -4.62 -6.62
C LEU A 112 -3.32 -5.01 -6.06
N ALA A 113 -3.44 -5.01 -4.73
CA ALA A 113 -4.71 -4.89 -4.04
C ALA A 113 -4.60 -3.84 -2.94
N VAL A 114 -5.53 -2.89 -2.91
CA VAL A 114 -5.63 -1.83 -1.90
C VAL A 114 -7.01 -1.85 -1.28
N THR A 115 -7.10 -1.99 0.04
CA THR A 115 -8.34 -1.85 0.79
C THR A 115 -8.37 -0.52 1.53
N VAL A 116 -9.46 0.22 1.34
CA VAL A 116 -9.75 1.48 2.02
C VAL A 116 -10.91 1.24 3.00
N ASP A 117 -10.70 1.55 4.28
CA ASP A 117 -11.75 1.62 5.30
C ASP A 117 -12.13 3.08 5.52
N PHE A 118 -13.27 3.48 4.97
CA PHE A 118 -13.77 4.85 5.05
C PHE A 118 -14.25 5.24 6.45
N GLY A 119 -14.54 4.27 7.32
CA GLY A 119 -14.95 4.53 8.70
C GLY A 119 -13.78 4.89 9.61
N THR A 120 -12.60 4.31 9.35
CA THR A 120 -11.36 4.58 10.10
C THR A 120 -10.37 5.47 9.35
N ALA A 121 -10.65 5.79 8.07
CA ALA A 121 -9.73 6.41 7.13
C ALA A 121 -8.43 5.61 6.92
N GLY A 122 -8.41 4.33 7.28
CA GLY A 122 -7.24 3.45 7.15
C GLY A 122 -7.13 2.87 5.75
N VAL A 123 -5.89 2.75 5.26
CA VAL A 123 -5.59 2.11 3.97
C VAL A 123 -4.57 1.00 4.19
N THR A 124 -4.84 -0.17 3.66
CA THR A 124 -3.93 -1.31 3.64
C THR A 124 -3.87 -1.91 2.24
N GLY A 125 -2.82 -2.67 1.94
CA GLY A 125 -2.74 -3.34 0.67
C GLY A 125 -1.47 -4.17 0.51
N SER A 126 -1.30 -4.70 -0.68
CA SER A 126 -0.09 -5.39 -1.07
C SER A 126 0.20 -5.24 -2.55
N MET A 127 1.47 -5.30 -2.90
CA MET A 127 1.94 -5.56 -4.26
C MET A 127 2.67 -6.90 -4.29
N TRP A 128 2.45 -7.67 -5.35
CA TRP A 128 3.08 -8.97 -5.54
C TRP A 128 3.22 -9.27 -7.03
N ASP A 129 3.86 -10.40 -7.34
CA ASP A 129 4.04 -10.88 -8.72
C ASP A 129 4.64 -9.79 -9.61
N PHE A 130 5.90 -9.45 -9.30
CA PHE A 130 6.65 -8.39 -9.96
C PHE A 130 7.25 -8.90 -11.26
N HIS A 131 7.04 -8.19 -12.37
CA HIS A 131 7.57 -8.56 -13.70
C HIS A 131 8.44 -7.46 -14.28
N ASP A 132 9.63 -7.83 -14.77
CA ASP A 132 10.52 -6.90 -15.46
C ASP A 132 10.07 -6.68 -16.92
N ARG A 133 10.78 -5.82 -17.67
CA ARG A 133 10.51 -5.58 -19.09
C ARG A 133 10.51 -6.86 -19.93
N ALA A 134 11.36 -7.84 -19.62
CA ALA A 134 11.48 -9.10 -20.34
C ALA A 134 10.43 -10.15 -19.92
N GLY A 135 9.63 -9.86 -18.89
CA GLY A 135 8.60 -10.76 -18.36
C GLY A 135 9.16 -11.82 -17.41
N HIS A 136 10.38 -11.64 -16.90
CA HIS A 136 10.84 -12.44 -15.77
C HIS A 136 10.01 -12.08 -14.54
N VAL A 137 9.82 -13.04 -13.65
CA VAL A 137 9.11 -12.85 -12.37
C VAL A 137 10.10 -12.73 -11.20
N ALA A 138 9.91 -11.73 -10.36
CA ALA A 138 10.60 -11.61 -9.07
C ALA A 138 9.79 -12.33 -7.98
N GLY A 139 10.50 -13.04 -7.11
CA GLY A 139 9.96 -13.43 -5.81
C GLY A 139 9.75 -12.21 -4.90
N GLY A 140 8.88 -12.37 -3.90
CA GLY A 140 8.64 -11.35 -2.88
C GLY A 140 7.31 -10.61 -3.03
N SER A 141 7.04 -9.75 -2.07
CA SER A 141 5.84 -8.91 -1.98
C SER A 141 6.12 -7.66 -1.16
N VAL A 142 5.40 -6.58 -1.44
CA VAL A 142 5.46 -5.34 -0.67
C VAL A 142 4.13 -5.13 0.03
N ALA A 143 4.13 -5.06 1.36
CA ALA A 143 2.97 -4.63 2.12
C ALA A 143 2.82 -3.10 2.01
N LEU A 144 1.59 -2.65 1.79
CA LEU A 144 1.22 -1.24 1.69
C LEU A 144 0.39 -0.83 2.90
N THR A 145 0.67 0.36 3.41
CA THR A 145 -0.11 1.01 4.48
C THR A 145 -0.27 2.49 4.18
N GLY A 146 -1.36 3.07 4.65
CA GLY A 146 -1.66 4.47 4.37
C GLY A 146 -2.91 4.97 5.04
N GLU A 147 -3.42 6.08 4.52
CA GLU A 147 -4.62 6.75 5.02
C GLU A 147 -5.38 7.52 3.92
N VAL A 148 -6.62 7.88 4.25
CA VAL A 148 -7.42 8.87 3.52
C VAL A 148 -7.32 10.20 4.30
N PRO A 149 -6.63 11.23 3.78
CA PRO A 149 -6.49 12.50 4.49
C PRO A 149 -7.84 13.19 4.72
N GLU A 150 -8.04 13.78 5.91
CA GLU A 150 -9.30 14.44 6.28
C GLU A 150 -9.62 15.62 5.35
N GLU A 151 -8.59 16.35 4.91
CA GLU A 151 -8.71 17.47 3.99
C GLU A 151 -8.99 17.06 2.54
N SER A 152 -8.78 15.79 2.20
CA SER A 152 -8.93 15.24 0.84
C SER A 152 -9.57 13.85 0.90
N PRO A 153 -10.85 13.74 1.27
CA PRO A 153 -11.50 12.44 1.55
C PRO A 153 -11.72 11.56 0.30
N SER A 154 -11.47 12.12 -0.89
CA SER A 154 -11.45 11.39 -2.16
C SER A 154 -10.05 10.92 -2.57
N SER A 155 -9.04 11.17 -1.76
CA SER A 155 -7.64 10.83 -2.06
C SER A 155 -7.12 9.81 -1.06
N VAL A 156 -6.20 8.98 -1.51
CA VAL A 156 -5.57 7.89 -0.78
C VAL A 156 -4.06 8.15 -0.81
N VAL A 157 -3.42 8.15 0.36
CA VAL A 157 -1.96 8.19 0.47
C VAL A 157 -1.51 6.84 0.96
N LEU A 158 -0.55 6.23 0.30
CA LEU A 158 -0.09 4.88 0.63
C LEU A 158 1.39 4.72 0.35
N GLY A 159 2.07 3.95 1.21
CA GLY A 159 3.49 3.67 1.08
C GLY A 159 3.81 2.27 1.56
N GLY A 160 4.98 1.79 1.17
CA GLY A 160 5.42 0.44 1.51
C GLY A 160 6.88 0.20 1.17
N GLN A 161 7.39 -0.91 1.67
CA GLN A 161 8.74 -1.35 1.37
C GLN A 161 8.85 -2.88 1.43
N GLY A 162 9.73 -3.44 0.61
CA GLY A 162 9.95 -4.89 0.59
C GLY A 162 11.16 -5.28 -0.27
N LEU A 163 11.50 -6.57 -0.20
CA LEU A 163 12.59 -7.16 -0.97
C LEU A 163 12.01 -7.91 -2.16
N LEU A 164 12.56 -7.65 -3.34
CA LEU A 164 12.31 -8.37 -4.58
C LEU A 164 13.49 -9.31 -4.85
N ASP A 165 13.20 -10.56 -5.17
CA ASP A 165 14.20 -11.60 -5.39
C ASP A 165 14.18 -12.07 -6.84
N TRP A 166 15.22 -11.69 -7.59
CA TRP A 166 15.42 -12.10 -8.99
C TRP A 166 16.35 -13.32 -9.11
N GLY A 167 16.69 -13.98 -8.00
CA GLY A 167 17.66 -15.06 -7.93
C GLY A 167 19.03 -14.55 -7.49
N PRO A 168 19.98 -14.29 -8.42
CA PRO A 168 21.30 -13.78 -8.04
C PRO A 168 21.28 -12.31 -7.60
N GLU A 169 20.20 -11.58 -7.90
CA GLU A 169 20.04 -10.16 -7.60
C GLU A 169 18.88 -9.96 -6.62
N GLN A 170 19.14 -9.20 -5.55
CA GLN A 170 18.14 -8.78 -4.59
C GLN A 170 17.96 -7.26 -4.67
N ILE A 171 16.73 -6.82 -4.87
CA ILE A 171 16.40 -5.41 -5.04
C ILE A 171 15.48 -5.01 -3.89
N TYR A 172 15.88 -4.00 -3.13
CA TYR A 172 15.01 -3.41 -2.12
C TYR A 172 14.13 -2.33 -2.75
N LEU A 173 12.83 -2.47 -2.65
CA LEU A 173 11.85 -1.50 -3.15
C LEU A 173 11.28 -0.70 -1.97
N ARG A 174 11.28 0.63 -2.10
CA ARG A 174 10.46 1.54 -1.29
C ARG A 174 9.53 2.32 -2.21
N ILE A 175 8.28 2.50 -1.81
CA ILE A 175 7.27 3.20 -2.60
C ILE A 175 6.46 4.16 -1.74
N ASP A 176 6.15 5.33 -2.30
CA ASP A 176 5.25 6.33 -1.74
C ASP A 176 4.34 6.84 -2.86
N MET A 177 3.02 6.71 -2.71
CA MET A 177 2.04 7.04 -3.75
C MET A 177 0.86 7.83 -3.21
N THR A 178 0.25 8.62 -4.08
CA THR A 178 -1.05 9.23 -3.88
C THR A 178 -1.97 8.83 -5.03
N GLY A 179 -3.20 8.43 -4.71
CA GLY A 179 -4.24 8.16 -5.69
C GLY A 179 -5.52 8.89 -5.37
N ASP A 180 -6.34 9.07 -6.38
CA ASP A 180 -7.68 9.63 -6.26
C ASP A 180 -8.72 8.55 -6.56
N LEU A 181 -9.86 8.65 -5.88
CA LEU A 181 -11.03 7.84 -6.12
C LEU A 181 -11.82 8.43 -7.29
N TYR A 182 -12.33 7.58 -8.17
CA TYR A 182 -13.13 7.95 -9.32
C TYR A 182 -14.46 7.21 -9.34
N GLY A 183 -15.39 7.68 -10.18
CA GLY A 183 -16.73 7.10 -10.28
C GLY A 183 -17.69 7.60 -9.20
N ALA A 184 -18.94 7.16 -9.28
CA ALA A 184 -20.00 7.65 -8.41
C ALA A 184 -19.96 6.99 -7.02
N LYS A 185 -19.35 5.79 -6.92
CA LYS A 185 -19.28 5.02 -5.68
C LYS A 185 -17.84 4.65 -5.28
N ALA A 186 -16.84 5.38 -5.78
CA ALA A 186 -15.43 5.02 -5.68
C ALA A 186 -15.21 3.70 -6.41
N ASP A 187 -15.54 3.71 -7.70
CA ASP A 187 -15.54 2.57 -8.60
C ASP A 187 -14.11 2.26 -9.07
N TRP A 188 -13.22 3.26 -9.06
CA TRP A 188 -11.82 3.12 -9.43
C TRP A 188 -10.89 3.90 -8.51
N LEU A 189 -9.64 3.46 -8.41
CA LEU A 189 -8.53 4.13 -7.76
C LEU A 189 -7.41 4.30 -8.80
N TYR A 190 -6.98 5.53 -9.04
CA TYR A 190 -5.88 5.83 -9.95
C TYR A 190 -4.93 6.84 -9.32
N GLY A 191 -3.63 6.65 -9.46
CA GLY A 191 -2.66 7.45 -8.74
C GLY A 191 -1.25 7.37 -9.28
N GLN A 192 -0.40 8.24 -8.73
CA GLN A 192 1.01 8.29 -9.04
C GLN A 192 1.84 8.52 -7.79
N GLY A 193 3.11 8.15 -7.89
CA GLY A 193 4.05 8.28 -6.80
C GLY A 193 5.49 8.11 -7.23
N VAL A 194 6.33 7.90 -6.23
CA VAL A 194 7.75 7.69 -6.39
C VAL A 194 8.10 6.31 -5.83
N ALA A 195 8.89 5.57 -6.60
CA ALA A 195 9.51 4.34 -6.14
C ALA A 195 11.03 4.51 -6.13
N THR A 196 11.69 3.97 -5.11
CA THR A 196 13.14 3.85 -5.05
C THR A 196 13.49 2.37 -5.03
N LEU A 197 14.31 1.94 -5.98
CA LEU A 197 14.91 0.61 -6.03
C LEU A 197 16.36 0.72 -5.57
N THR A 198 16.77 -0.15 -4.66
CA THR A 198 18.15 -0.21 -4.17
C THR A 198 18.78 -1.56 -4.49
N THR A 199 19.83 -1.56 -5.29
CA THR A 199 20.60 -2.74 -5.69
C THR A 199 22.07 -2.52 -5.36
N ASP A 200 22.68 -3.40 -4.57
CA ASP A 200 24.09 -3.30 -4.14
C ASP A 200 24.50 -1.92 -3.58
N GLY A 201 23.55 -1.23 -2.92
CA GLY A 201 23.75 0.10 -2.34
C GLY A 201 23.65 1.26 -3.32
N VAL A 202 23.27 1.01 -4.58
CA VAL A 202 22.92 2.03 -5.58
C VAL A 202 21.41 2.25 -5.55
N GLU A 203 20.96 3.51 -5.46
CA GLU A 203 19.55 3.89 -5.49
C GLU A 203 19.15 4.43 -6.86
N GLU A 204 18.05 3.91 -7.41
CA GLU A 204 17.41 4.37 -8.64
C GLU A 204 15.96 4.76 -8.35
N THR A 205 15.53 5.88 -8.92
CA THR A 205 14.20 6.46 -8.66
C THR A 205 13.33 6.37 -9.89
N TYR A 206 12.10 5.91 -9.71
CA TYR A 206 11.11 5.71 -10.76
C TYR A 206 9.82 6.44 -10.41
N THR A 207 9.07 6.84 -11.44
CA THR A 207 7.67 7.15 -11.26
C THR A 207 6.89 5.84 -11.13
N ALA A 208 6.07 5.75 -10.09
CA ALA A 208 5.10 4.68 -9.94
C ALA A 208 3.72 5.18 -10.39
N THR A 209 3.00 4.41 -11.19
CA THR A 209 1.61 4.68 -11.56
C THR A 209 0.76 3.48 -11.17
N LEU A 210 -0.30 3.72 -10.40
CA LEU A 210 -1.23 2.69 -9.96
C LEU A 210 -2.59 2.88 -10.63
N GLY A 211 -3.26 1.78 -10.91
CA GLY A 211 -4.65 1.74 -11.34
C GLY A 211 -5.31 0.49 -10.75
N GLY A 212 -6.54 0.63 -10.28
CA GLY A 212 -7.34 -0.52 -9.87
C GLY A 212 -8.82 -0.21 -9.86
N ASP A 213 -9.63 -1.23 -10.08
CA ASP A 213 -11.08 -1.19 -10.06
C ASP A 213 -11.63 -1.79 -8.75
N ASN A 214 -12.77 -1.28 -8.33
CA ASN A 214 -13.43 -1.72 -7.12
C ASN A 214 -14.32 -2.93 -7.45
N ASP A 215 -13.82 -4.11 -7.13
CA ASP A 215 -14.59 -5.35 -7.15
C ASP A 215 -15.64 -5.36 -6.03
N ARG A 216 -16.67 -4.52 -6.13
CA ARG A 216 -17.87 -4.67 -5.29
C ARG A 216 -18.65 -5.89 -5.77
N VAL A 217 -18.58 -6.96 -4.99
CA VAL A 217 -19.63 -7.98 -4.99
C VAL A 217 -20.87 -7.35 -4.33
N ASP A 218 -21.85 -6.97 -5.16
CA ASP A 218 -23.14 -6.41 -4.74
C ASP A 218 -23.88 -7.28 -3.68
#